data_AF-A0A5N5W658-F1
#
_entry.id   AF-A0A5N5W658-F1
#
_cell.length_a   1.000
_cell.length_b   1.000
_cell.length_c   1.000
_cell.angle_alpha   90.00
_cell.angle_beta   90.00
_cell.angle_gamma   90.00
#
_symmetry.space_group_name_H-M   'P 1'
#
loop_
_entity.id
_entity.type
_entity.pdbx_description
1 polymer ?
#
loop_
_entity_poly.entity_id
_entity_poly.type
_entity_poly.pdbx_seq_one_letter_code
_entity_poly.pdbx_strand_id
1 'polypeptide(L)'
;MIEFEVPESLDADGYLFQYGKVNWFPEPTFALGIVRQLEVVDSAGEHESYVQVQFELRYPLDDDLDSVGSHSEWWFSGGGVSFESWLGSVERAKISNRLAAKVPRDFMIWQEIV
;
A
#
# COMPACT_ATOMS: atom_id res chain seq x y z
N MET A 1 4.64 1.11 22.44
CA MET A 1 3.58 1.32 21.44
C MET A 1 3.44 2.83 21.32
N ILE A 2 3.69 3.37 20.13
CA ILE A 2 3.56 4.80 19.87
C ILE A 2 2.19 4.97 19.22
N GLU A 3 1.31 5.72 19.87
CA GLU A 3 0.01 6.11 19.32
C GLU A 3 0.18 7.49 18.70
N PHE A 4 -0.23 7.63 17.43
CA PHE A 4 -0.25 8.91 16.73
C PHE A 4 -1.67 9.50 16.85
N GLU A 5 -1.78 10.83 16.95
CA GLU A 5 -3.07 11.51 16.82
C GLU A 5 -3.58 11.29 15.39
N VAL A 6 -4.80 10.75 15.28
CA VAL A 6 -5.49 10.45 14.01
C VAL A 6 -6.78 11.26 14.00
N PRO A 7 -7.16 11.90 12.87
CA PRO A 7 -8.45 12.56 12.70
C PRO A 7 -9.64 11.66 13.09
N GLU A 8 -10.72 12.24 13.61
CA GLU A 8 -11.95 11.49 13.96
C GLU A 8 -12.74 10.99 12.72
N SER A 9 -12.33 11.40 11.52
CA SER A 9 -12.89 10.97 10.24
C SER A 9 -12.52 9.50 9.97
N LEU A 10 -13.53 8.65 10.05
CA LEU A 10 -13.45 7.19 9.98
C LEU A 10 -12.75 6.63 8.73
N ASP A 11 -12.67 7.41 7.64
CA ASP A 11 -12.19 6.97 6.32
C ASP A 11 -11.00 7.80 5.77
N ALA A 12 -10.35 8.65 6.59
CA ALA A 12 -9.33 9.56 6.08
C ALA A 12 -7.91 8.99 6.16
N ASP A 13 -7.60 8.33 7.28
CA ASP A 13 -6.31 7.72 7.56
C ASP A 13 -6.33 6.22 7.30
N GLY A 14 -5.61 5.76 6.28
CA GLY A 14 -5.66 4.37 5.85
C GLY A 14 -4.30 3.74 5.50
N TYR A 15 -4.36 2.44 5.23
CA TYR A 15 -3.29 1.68 4.60
C TYR A 15 -3.80 1.02 3.32
N LEU A 16 -3.01 1.08 2.25
CA LEU A 16 -3.26 0.34 1.02
C LEU A 16 -2.20 -0.75 0.88
N PHE A 17 -2.64 -1.97 0.60
CA PHE A 17 -1.77 -3.05 0.12
C PHE A 17 -2.15 -3.37 -1.33
N GLN A 18 -1.18 -3.30 -2.24
CA GLN A 18 -1.44 -3.55 -3.65
C GLN A 18 -0.26 -4.22 -4.34
N TYR A 19 -0.56 -4.98 -5.40
CA TYR A 19 0.46 -5.50 -6.28
C TYR A 19 -0.07 -5.78 -7.67
N GLY A 20 0.85 -5.91 -8.63
CA GLY A 20 0.53 -6.39 -9.96
C GLY A 20 1.57 -5.98 -10.99
N LYS A 21 1.29 -6.36 -12.24
CA LYS A 21 2.03 -5.89 -13.40
C LYS A 21 1.77 -4.40 -13.64
N VAL A 22 2.83 -3.66 -13.93
CA VAL A 22 2.78 -2.21 -14.17
C VAL A 22 3.31 -1.88 -15.57
N ASN A 23 2.85 -0.77 -16.15
CA ASN A 23 3.14 -0.39 -17.54
C ASN A 23 3.91 0.93 -17.70
N TRP A 24 4.33 1.56 -16.61
CA TRP A 24 5.07 2.84 -16.62
C TRP A 24 6.60 2.66 -16.60
N PHE A 25 7.10 1.43 -16.58
CA PHE A 25 8.52 1.11 -16.78
C PHE A 25 8.75 0.57 -18.20
N PRO A 26 9.93 0.84 -18.80
CA PRO A 26 10.27 0.32 -20.12
C PRO A 26 10.42 -1.21 -20.12
N GLU A 27 10.89 -1.81 -19.02
CA GLU A 27 10.91 -3.26 -18.88
C GLU A 27 9.63 -3.79 -18.19
N PRO A 28 9.16 -5.02 -18.55
CA PRO A 28 8.09 -5.69 -17.82
C PRO A 28 8.39 -5.78 -16.33
N THR A 29 7.53 -5.15 -15.53
CA THR A 29 7.75 -4.98 -14.09
C THR A 29 6.52 -5.41 -13.31
N PHE A 30 6.75 -6.11 -12.21
CA PHE A 30 5.77 -6.39 -11.18
C PHE A 30 6.08 -5.51 -9.96
N ALA A 31 5.09 -4.78 -9.46
CA ALA A 31 5.23 -3.93 -8.29
C ALA A 31 4.44 -4.50 -7.11
N LEU A 32 5.01 -4.39 -5.92
CA LEU A 32 4.34 -4.59 -4.63
C LEU A 32 4.42 -3.27 -3.87
N GLY A 33 3.27 -2.69 -3.53
CA GLY A 33 3.14 -1.41 -2.86
C GLY A 33 2.43 -1.51 -1.52
N ILE A 34 2.94 -0.82 -0.52
CA ILE A 34 2.22 -0.45 0.70
C ILE A 34 2.16 1.07 0.77
N VAL A 35 0.97 1.64 0.95
CA VAL A 35 0.79 3.08 1.11
C VAL A 35 0.22 3.36 2.49
N ARG A 36 0.78 4.35 3.20
CA ARG A 36 0.15 5.00 4.34
C ARG A 36 -0.48 6.29 3.85
N GLN A 37 -1.78 6.47 4.05
CA GLN A 37 -2.50 7.71 3.81
C GLN A 37 -2.77 8.44 5.13
N LEU A 38 -2.57 9.75 5.12
CA LEU A 38 -2.80 10.67 6.24
C LEU A 38 -3.63 11.86 5.76
N GLU A 39 -4.68 12.21 6.49
CA GLU A 39 -5.41 13.45 6.25
C GLU A 39 -4.56 14.67 6.63
N VAL A 40 -4.63 15.70 5.79
CA VAL A 40 -4.19 17.04 6.12
C VAL A 40 -5.42 17.91 6.25
N VAL A 41 -5.56 18.56 7.40
CA VAL A 41 -6.63 19.51 7.68
C VAL A 41 -6.07 20.93 7.73
N ASP A 42 -6.89 21.90 7.32
CA ASP A 42 -6.53 23.31 7.36
C ASP A 42 -6.61 23.89 8.78
N SER A 43 -6.37 25.20 8.92
CA SER A 43 -6.46 25.88 10.22
C SER A 43 -7.86 25.89 10.85
N ALA A 44 -8.91 25.62 10.07
CA ALA A 44 -10.29 25.48 10.54
C ALA A 44 -10.64 24.02 10.91
N GLY A 45 -9.72 23.07 10.69
CA GLY A 45 -9.96 21.64 10.87
C GLY A 45 -10.76 21.00 9.73
N GLU A 46 -10.91 21.70 8.60
CA GLU A 46 -11.56 21.17 7.41
C GLU A 46 -10.55 20.40 6.56
N HIS A 47 -11.03 19.38 5.84
CA HIS A 47 -10.21 18.60 4.92
C HIS A 47 -9.52 19.51 3.89
N GLU A 48 -8.19 19.45 3.81
CA GLU A 48 -7.40 20.19 2.81
C GLU A 48 -6.88 19.25 1.72
N SER A 49 -6.25 18.14 2.10
CA SER A 49 -5.66 17.15 1.18
C SER A 49 -5.32 15.85 1.89
N TYR A 50 -4.74 14.89 1.16
CA TYR A 50 -4.08 13.74 1.76
C TYR A 50 -2.58 13.78 1.49
N VAL A 51 -1.80 13.34 2.48
CA VAL A 51 -0.41 12.94 2.27
C VAL A 51 -0.34 11.43 2.20
N GLN A 52 0.25 10.92 1.12
CA GLN A 52 0.52 9.50 0.96
C GLN A 52 2.02 9.23 1.01
N VAL A 53 2.42 8.27 1.85
CA VAL A 53 3.79 7.74 1.89
C VAL A 53 3.75 6.34 1.30
N GLN A 54 4.40 6.18 0.14
CA GLN A 54 4.46 4.92 -0.59
C GLN A 54 5.76 4.17 -0.30
N PHE A 55 5.65 2.85 -0.15
CA PHE A 55 6.75 1.90 -0.13
C PHE A 55 6.53 0.90 -1.27
N GLU A 56 7.42 0.89 -2.25
CA GLU A 56 7.28 0.03 -3.43
C GLU A 56 8.51 -0.84 -3.65
N LEU A 57 8.30 -2.15 -3.74
CA LEU A 57 9.27 -3.12 -4.23
C LEU A 57 8.97 -3.45 -5.69
N ARG A 58 10.00 -3.45 -6.53
CA ARG A 58 9.87 -3.75 -7.96
C ARG A 58 10.63 -5.01 -8.30
N TYR A 59 10.00 -5.87 -9.08
CA TYR A 59 10.57 -7.12 -9.54
C TYR A 59 10.51 -7.19 -11.07
N PRO A 60 11.50 -7.82 -11.73
CA PRO A 60 11.31 -8.26 -13.09
C PRO A 60 10.06 -9.13 -13.18
N LEU A 61 9.20 -8.88 -14.17
CA LEU A 61 8.05 -9.74 -14.41
C LEU A 61 8.50 -11.08 -14.99
N ASP A 62 8.08 -12.18 -14.36
CA ASP A 62 8.22 -13.55 -14.87
C ASP A 62 6.85 -14.25 -14.91
N ASP A 63 6.76 -15.43 -15.52
CA ASP A 63 5.51 -16.17 -15.68
C ASP A 63 4.83 -16.50 -14.34
N ASP A 64 5.64 -16.70 -13.29
CA ASP A 64 5.13 -16.94 -11.94
C ASP A 64 4.43 -15.69 -11.39
N LEU A 65 5.06 -14.51 -11.45
CA LEU A 65 4.45 -13.26 -11.01
C LEU A 65 3.28 -12.82 -11.89
N ASP A 66 3.35 -13.04 -13.21
CA ASP A 66 2.25 -12.73 -14.13
C ASP A 66 1.00 -13.59 -13.79
N SER A 67 1.21 -14.86 -13.41
CA SER A 67 0.10 -15.76 -13.01
C SER A 67 -0.61 -15.36 -11.71
N VAL A 68 -0.01 -14.49 -10.87
CA VAL A 68 -0.67 -14.00 -9.65
C VAL A 68 -1.79 -13.01 -9.99
N GLY A 69 -1.66 -12.28 -11.10
CA GLY A 69 -2.52 -11.15 -11.42
C GLY A 69 -2.26 -9.94 -10.52
N SER A 70 -3.29 -9.11 -10.35
CA SER A 70 -3.24 -7.90 -9.52
C SER A 70 -4.14 -8.00 -8.29
N HIS A 71 -3.80 -7.25 -7.26
CA HIS A 71 -4.60 -7.11 -6.04
C HIS A 71 -4.49 -5.70 -5.50
N SER A 72 -5.54 -5.23 -4.85
CA SER A 72 -5.58 -3.94 -4.17
C SER A 72 -6.59 -4.01 -3.05
N GLU A 73 -6.16 -3.71 -1.82
CA GLU A 73 -7.03 -3.68 -0.65
C GLU A 73 -6.68 -2.53 0.28
N TRP A 74 -7.70 -1.75 0.65
CA TRP A 74 -7.60 -0.69 1.64
C TRP A 74 -8.01 -1.18 3.01
N TRP A 75 -7.39 -0.58 4.02
CA TRP A 75 -7.87 -0.57 5.39
C TRP A 75 -7.97 0.87 5.89
N PHE A 76 -9.05 1.15 6.62
CA PHE A 76 -9.30 2.40 7.33
C PHE A 76 -9.78 2.08 8.74
N SER A 77 -9.48 2.96 9.70
CA SER A 77 -9.79 2.76 11.11
C SER A 77 -11.29 2.64 11.40
N GLY A 78 -12.13 3.33 10.62
CA GLY A 78 -13.58 3.24 10.70
C GLY A 78 -14.22 2.23 9.76
N GLY A 79 -13.42 1.48 9.01
CA GLY A 79 -13.89 0.35 8.22
C GLY A 79 -14.43 -0.78 9.10
N GLY A 80 -15.27 -1.64 8.52
CA GLY A 80 -15.83 -2.81 9.22
C GLY A 80 -14.83 -3.94 9.50
N VAL A 81 -13.54 -3.76 9.18
CA VAL A 81 -12.49 -4.77 9.32
C VAL A 81 -11.42 -4.24 10.28
N SER A 82 -11.08 -5.02 11.31
CA SER A 82 -10.02 -4.63 12.24
C SER A 82 -8.64 -4.58 11.57
N PHE A 83 -7.74 -3.74 12.07
CA PHE A 83 -6.37 -3.65 11.55
C PHE A 83 -5.67 -5.00 11.53
N GLU A 84 -5.76 -5.76 12.62
CA GLU A 84 -5.14 -7.09 12.74
C GLU A 84 -5.71 -8.09 11.74
N SER A 85 -7.02 -8.03 11.48
CA SER A 85 -7.67 -8.88 10.48
C SER A 85 -7.13 -8.60 9.08
N TRP A 86 -6.97 -7.32 8.74
CA TRP A 86 -6.41 -6.87 7.47
C TRP A 86 -4.91 -7.16 7.36
N LEU A 87 -4.13 -6.85 8.39
CA LEU A 87 -2.70 -7.17 8.41
C LEU A 87 -2.49 -8.69 8.25
N GLY A 88 -3.33 -9.49 8.89
CA GLY A 88 -3.35 -10.93 8.68
C GLY A 88 -3.72 -11.35 7.25
N SER A 89 -4.57 -10.63 6.52
CA SER A 89 -4.82 -10.93 5.09
C SER A 89 -3.60 -10.62 4.24
N VAL A 90 -2.93 -9.50 4.49
CA VAL A 90 -1.68 -9.10 3.84
C VAL A 90 -0.58 -10.16 4.07
N GLU A 91 -0.36 -10.59 5.31
CA GLU A 91 0.65 -11.60 5.64
C GLU A 91 0.36 -12.96 4.98
N ARG A 92 -0.92 -13.36 4.93
CA ARG A 92 -1.36 -14.61 4.27
C ARG A 92 -1.44 -14.49 2.75
N ALA A 93 -1.24 -13.31 2.18
CA ALA A 93 -1.29 -13.12 0.75
C ALA A 93 -0.23 -14.01 0.10
N LYS A 94 -0.66 -14.85 -0.84
CA LYS A 94 0.21 -15.85 -1.51
C LYS A 94 1.42 -15.20 -2.19
N ILE A 95 1.33 -13.90 -2.50
CA ILE A 95 2.40 -13.12 -3.11
C ILE A 95 3.66 -13.07 -2.23
N SER A 96 3.52 -12.98 -0.90
CA SER A 96 4.66 -12.86 0.03
C SER A 96 5.62 -14.05 -0.08
N ASN A 97 5.08 -15.27 -0.16
CA ASN A 97 5.87 -16.48 -0.33
C ASN A 97 6.57 -16.55 -1.70
N ARG A 98 5.93 -16.04 -2.77
CA ARG A 98 6.53 -16.01 -4.11
C ARG A 98 7.66 -14.99 -4.19
N LEU A 99 7.47 -13.83 -3.57
CA LEU A 99 8.47 -12.76 -3.54
C LEU A 99 9.65 -13.09 -2.63
N ALA A 100 9.46 -13.89 -1.58
CA ALA A 100 10.55 -14.34 -0.69
C ALA A 100 11.65 -15.12 -1.43
N ALA A 101 11.32 -15.77 -2.56
CA ALA A 101 12.27 -16.48 -3.41
C ALA A 101 12.89 -15.60 -4.52
N LYS A 102 12.51 -14.32 -4.60
CA LYS A 102 12.93 -13.39 -5.66
C LYS A 102 13.71 -12.22 -5.08
N VAL A 103 14.61 -11.66 -5.90
CA VAL A 103 15.37 -10.46 -5.54
C VAL A 103 14.69 -9.26 -6.19
N PRO A 104 14.29 -8.23 -5.41
CA PRO A 104 13.76 -7.01 -5.99
C PRO A 104 14.85 -6.33 -6.82
N ARG A 105 14.45 -5.77 -7.96
CA ARG A 105 15.30 -4.89 -8.76
C ARG A 105 15.54 -3.57 -8.03
N ASP A 106 14.46 -3.01 -7.49
CA ASP A 106 14.46 -1.71 -6.82
C ASP A 106 13.54 -1.72 -5.61
N PHE A 107 13.86 -0.83 -4.68
CA PHE A 107 13.00 -0.44 -3.57
C PHE A 107 12.94 1.07 -3.53
N MET A 108 11.73 1.62 -3.55
CA MET A 108 11.51 3.07 -3.53
C MET A 108 10.57 3.45 -2.40
N ILE A 109 10.87 4.60 -1.80
CA ILE A 109 10.02 5.26 -0.82
C ILE A 109 9.85 6.69 -1.31
N TRP A 110 8.61 7.15 -1.43
CA TRP A 110 8.33 8.55 -1.77
C TRP A 110 7.04 9.01 -1.11
N GLN A 111 6.90 10.33 -1.07
CA GLN A 111 5.72 11.01 -0.57
C GLN A 111 5.08 11.82 -1.69
N GLU A 112 3.76 11.84 -1.71
CA GLU A 112 2.97 12.72 -2.57
C GLU A 112 1.80 13.33 -1.80
N ILE A 113 1.31 14.46 -2.31
CA ILE A 113 0.08 15.10 -1.86
C ILE A 113 -0.98 14.76 -2.89
N VAL A 114 -2.12 14.24 -2.44
CA VAL A 114 -3.24 13.75 -3.25
C VAL A 114 -4.51 14.53 -2.92
#